data_AF-W4QKV6-F1
#
_entry.id   AF-W4QKV6-F1
#
_cell.length_a   1.000
_cell.length_b   1.000
_cell.length_c   1.000
_cell.angle_alpha   90.00
_cell.angle_beta   90.00
_cell.angle_gamma   90.00
#
_symmetry.space_group_name_H-M   'P 1'
#
loop_
_entity.id
_entity.type
_entity.pdbx_description
1 polymer ?
#
loop_
_entity_poly.entity_id
_entity_poly.type
_entity_poly.pdbx_seq_one_letter_code
_entity_poly.pdbx_strand_id
1 'polypeptide(L)'
;MAGAGSYMFRAIHAHILVVGWLSLFAFAVFYALFKIPKSSKLASVQVWTALIGSFGLTAGMWVYNFNPDEVFTLIFYIIGGTVLMVSFVVFAIMTFVFGAMFHDKK
;
A
#
# COMPACT_ATOMS: atom_id res chain seq x y z
N MET A 1 10.06 22.44 3.57
CA MET A 1 9.52 21.08 3.78
C MET A 1 10.52 20.34 4.65
N ALA A 2 10.14 19.87 5.85
CA ALA A 2 11.04 19.11 6.70
C ALA A 2 11.56 17.88 5.94
N GLY A 3 12.87 17.76 5.75
CA GLY A 3 13.49 16.77 4.86
C GLY A 3 13.88 17.28 3.46
N ALA A 4 14.02 18.59 3.24
CA ALA A 4 14.53 19.19 2.00
C ALA A 4 16.04 18.92 1.77
N GLY A 5 16.44 17.64 1.79
CA GLY A 5 17.72 17.16 1.29
C GLY A 5 17.69 16.97 -0.24
N SER A 6 18.41 15.98 -0.75
CA SER A 6 18.47 15.67 -2.20
C SER A 6 17.09 15.34 -2.80
N TYR A 7 16.93 15.57 -4.12
CA TYR A 7 15.70 15.27 -4.86
C TYR A 7 15.22 13.81 -4.69
N MET A 8 16.12 12.87 -4.43
CA MET A 8 15.78 11.45 -4.23
C MET A 8 15.03 11.20 -2.93
N PHE A 9 15.39 11.89 -1.83
CA PHE A 9 14.71 11.73 -0.55
C PHE A 9 13.28 12.29 -0.55
N ARG A 10 13.00 13.24 -1.45
CA ARG A 10 11.65 13.77 -1.63
C ARG A 10 10.68 12.70 -2.14
N ALA A 11 11.13 11.83 -3.03
CA ALA A 11 10.32 10.73 -3.54
C ALA A 11 10.02 9.68 -2.45
N ILE A 12 11.05 9.30 -1.68
CA ILE A 12 10.90 8.38 -0.54
C ILE A 12 9.89 8.92 0.47
N HIS A 13 10.06 10.18 0.88
CA HIS A 13 9.17 10.83 1.84
C HIS A 13 7.71 10.84 1.37
N ALA A 14 7.47 11.21 0.11
CA ALA A 14 6.13 11.26 -0.44
C ALA A 14 5.43 9.88 -0.41
N HIS A 15 6.14 8.82 -0.77
CA HIS A 15 5.55 7.48 -0.78
C HIS A 15 5.32 6.92 0.63
N ILE A 16 6.21 7.19 1.58
CA ILE A 16 5.99 6.82 2.98
C ILE A 16 4.71 7.48 3.51
N LEU A 17 4.49 8.77 3.21
CA LEU A 17 3.28 9.47 3.68
C LEU A 17 2.01 9.04 2.93
N VAL A 18 2.06 8.87 1.60
CA VAL A 18 0.87 8.58 0.80
C VAL A 18 0.47 7.10 0.88
N VAL A 19 1.39 6.19 0.58
CA VAL A 19 1.08 4.76 0.52
C VAL A 19 1.41 4.02 1.82
N GLY A 20 2.37 4.52 2.60
CA GLY A 20 2.70 3.97 3.92
C GLY A 20 1.76 4.44 5.04
N TRP A 21 1.29 5.69 5.00
CA TRP A 21 0.43 6.24 6.06
C TRP A 21 -1.01 6.47 5.59
N LEU A 22 -1.25 7.37 4.62
CA LEU A 22 -2.59 7.83 4.25
C LEU A 22 -3.46 6.69 3.70
N SER A 23 -2.91 5.87 2.80
CA SER A 23 -3.64 4.74 2.20
C SER A 23 -3.97 3.66 3.23
N LEU A 24 -3.00 3.28 4.07
CA LEU A 24 -3.23 2.29 5.13
C LEU A 24 -4.25 2.80 6.16
N PHE A 25 -4.19 4.08 6.52
CA PHE A 25 -5.19 4.71 7.37
C PHE A 25 -6.59 4.65 6.74
N ALA A 26 -6.72 5.02 5.46
CA ALA A 26 -8.00 4.96 4.75
C ALA A 26 -8.57 3.53 4.70
N PHE A 27 -7.71 2.52 4.45
CA PHE A 27 -8.12 1.12 4.49
C PHE A 27 -8.56 0.68 5.89
N ALA A 28 -7.84 1.10 6.94
CA ALA A 28 -8.21 0.79 8.32
C ALA A 28 -9.58 1.40 8.69
N VAL A 29 -9.83 2.65 8.31
CA VAL A 29 -11.13 3.31 8.50
C VAL A 29 -12.24 2.57 7.75
N PHE A 30 -11.99 2.15 6.50
CA PHE A 30 -12.94 1.37 5.73
C PHE A 30 -13.34 0.06 6.43
N TYR A 31 -12.38 -0.72 6.91
CA TYR A 31 -12.66 -1.95 7.66
C TYR A 31 -13.25 -1.69 9.06
N ALA A 32 -13.02 -0.51 9.65
CA ALA A 32 -13.60 -0.14 10.92
C ALA A 32 -15.10 0.17 10.78
N LEU A 33 -15.48 0.98 9.77
CA LEU A 33 -16.84 1.46 9.55
C LEU A 33 -17.77 0.40 8.94
N PHE A 34 -17.29 -0.38 7.96
CA PHE A 34 -18.12 -1.33 7.23
C PHE A 34 -18.05 -2.75 7.80
N LYS A 35 -19.20 -3.46 7.85
CA LYS A 35 -19.28 -4.87 8.29
C LYS A 35 -18.80 -5.83 7.21
N ILE A 36 -17.51 -5.83 6.91
CA ILE A 36 -16.93 -6.81 5.99
C ILE A 36 -16.72 -8.15 6.72
N PRO A 37 -17.15 -9.30 6.15
CA PRO A 37 -16.93 -10.61 6.74
C PRO A 37 -15.45 -10.88 6.98
N LYS A 38 -15.08 -11.22 8.23
CA LYS A 38 -13.68 -11.55 8.60
C LYS A 38 -13.14 -12.79 7.88
N SER A 39 -14.02 -13.68 7.41
CA SER A 39 -13.67 -14.86 6.62
C SER A 39 -13.46 -14.57 5.14
N SER A 40 -13.65 -13.32 4.69
CA SER A 40 -13.48 -12.94 3.29
C SER A 40 -12.01 -13.06 2.88
N LYS A 41 -11.73 -14.03 1.99
CA LYS A 41 -10.40 -14.19 1.40
C LYS A 41 -9.95 -12.93 0.65
N LEU A 42 -10.89 -12.20 0.04
CA LEU A 42 -10.62 -10.93 -0.65
C LEU A 42 -10.08 -9.86 0.31
N ALA A 43 -10.68 -9.73 1.50
CA ALA A 43 -10.23 -8.78 2.52
C ALA A 43 -8.80 -9.08 2.98
N SER A 44 -8.52 -10.35 3.29
CA SER A 44 -7.18 -10.78 3.68
C SER A 44 -6.15 -10.51 2.57
N VAL A 45 -6.46 -10.82 1.32
CA VAL A 45 -5.56 -10.57 0.19
C VAL A 45 -5.28 -9.08 0.04
N GLN A 46 -6.30 -8.22 0.14
CA GLN A 46 -6.13 -6.77 0.03
C GLN A 46 -5.20 -6.23 1.13
N VAL A 47 -5.40 -6.63 2.38
CA VAL A 47 -4.60 -6.17 3.51
C VAL A 47 -3.14 -6.64 3.41
N TRP A 48 -2.92 -7.92 3.07
CA TRP A 48 -1.55 -8.44 2.95
C TRP A 48 -0.79 -7.83 1.78
N THR A 49 -1.45 -7.64 0.64
CA THR A 49 -0.84 -6.96 -0.52
C THR A 49 -0.59 -5.47 -0.23
N ALA A 50 -1.45 -4.79 0.54
CA ALA A 50 -1.21 -3.42 0.98
C ALA A 50 0.03 -3.33 1.89
N LEU A 51 0.13 -4.24 2.85
CA LEU A 51 1.24 -4.29 3.80
C LEU A 51 2.56 -4.58 3.08
N ILE A 52 2.64 -5.69 2.34
CA ILE A 52 3.85 -6.11 1.63
C ILE A 52 4.23 -5.08 0.56
N GLY A 53 3.25 -4.54 -0.17
CA GLY A 53 3.50 -3.54 -1.22
C GLY A 53 4.00 -2.20 -0.67
N SER A 54 3.41 -1.70 0.42
CA SER A 54 3.81 -0.41 1.02
C SER A 54 5.22 -0.48 1.62
N PHE A 55 5.54 -1.57 2.35
CA PHE A 55 6.89 -1.80 2.86
C PHE A 55 7.88 -2.11 1.72
N GLY A 56 7.52 -2.96 0.77
CA GLY A 56 8.40 -3.35 -0.34
C GLY A 56 8.80 -2.19 -1.23
N LEU A 57 7.83 -1.36 -1.65
CA LEU A 57 8.09 -0.18 -2.48
C LEU A 57 8.99 0.83 -1.74
N THR A 58 8.68 1.15 -0.48
CA THR A 58 9.44 2.15 0.28
C THR A 58 10.83 1.64 0.66
N ALA A 59 10.97 0.37 1.05
CA ALA A 59 12.26 -0.26 1.25
C ALA A 59 13.08 -0.29 -0.05
N GLY A 60 12.44 -0.50 -1.22
CA GLY A 60 13.15 -0.54 -2.50
C GLY A 60 13.77 0.79 -2.89
N MET A 61 13.09 1.90 -2.58
CA MET A 61 13.66 3.24 -2.75
C MET A 61 14.86 3.48 -1.82
N TRP A 62 14.84 2.91 -0.62
CA TRP A 62 15.99 2.97 0.29
C TRP A 62 17.15 2.11 -0.19
N VAL A 63 16.87 0.89 -0.66
CA VAL A 63 17.85 -0.03 -1.26
C VAL A 63 18.62 0.67 -2.38
N TYR A 64 17.95 1.44 -3.23
CA TYR A 64 18.61 2.24 -4.28
C TYR A 64 19.68 3.20 -3.74
N ASN A 65 19.49 3.77 -2.55
CA ASN A 65 20.49 4.69 -1.96
C ASN A 65 21.72 3.97 -1.38
N PHE A 66 21.63 2.66 -1.11
CA PHE A 66 22.78 1.85 -0.70
C PHE A 66 23.63 1.41 -1.89
N ASN A 67 23.24 1.77 -3.11
CA ASN A 67 23.93 1.49 -4.36
C ASN A 67 24.30 -0.01 -4.59
N PRO A 68 23.37 -0.97 -4.34
CA PRO A 68 23.57 -2.35 -4.74
C PRO A 68 23.39 -2.51 -6.26
N ASP A 69 23.57 -3.73 -6.76
CA ASP A 69 23.37 -4.07 -8.17
C ASP A 69 22.06 -3.48 -8.75
N GLU A 70 22.16 -2.87 -9.93
CA GLU A 70 21.08 -2.10 -10.56
C GLU A 70 19.89 -3.01 -10.88
N VAL A 71 20.16 -4.23 -11.36
CA VAL A 71 19.13 -5.21 -11.71
C VAL A 71 18.36 -5.65 -10.46
N PHE A 72 19.07 -5.91 -9.36
CA PHE A 72 18.44 -6.24 -8.08
C PHE A 72 17.49 -5.13 -7.61
N THR A 73 17.97 -3.88 -7.62
CA THR A 73 17.18 -2.73 -7.16
C THR A 73 15.93 -2.52 -8.02
N LEU A 74 16.08 -2.63 -9.34
CA LEU A 74 14.98 -2.47 -10.29
C LEU A 74 13.91 -3.55 -10.08
N ILE A 75 14.31 -4.82 -9.98
CA ILE A 75 13.37 -5.93 -9.75
C ILE A 75 12.64 -5.75 -8.42
N PHE A 76 13.38 -5.44 -7.35
CA PHE A 76 12.78 -5.24 -6.03
C PHE A 76 11.77 -4.09 -6.02
N TYR A 77 12.09 -2.98 -6.69
CA TYR A 77 11.20 -1.84 -6.84
C TYR A 77 9.91 -2.18 -7.61
N ILE A 78 10.04 -2.85 -8.77
CA ILE A 78 8.89 -3.24 -9.60
C ILE A 78 7.99 -4.23 -8.86
N ILE A 79 8.56 -5.22 -8.19
CA ILE A 79 7.77 -6.20 -7.42
C ILE A 79 7.01 -5.49 -6.30
N GLY A 80 7.68 -4.64 -5.51
CA GLY A 80 7.05 -3.87 -4.44
C GLY A 80 5.89 -3.01 -4.94
N GLY A 81 6.10 -2.27 -6.03
CA GLY A 81 5.06 -1.44 -6.64
C GLY A 81 3.90 -2.23 -7.24
N THR A 82 4.19 -3.36 -7.90
CA THR A 82 3.15 -4.21 -8.50
C THR A 82 2.27 -4.85 -7.45
N VAL A 83 2.86 -5.34 -6.35
CA VAL A 83 2.10 -5.91 -5.22
C VAL A 83 1.18 -4.84 -4.60
N LEU A 84 1.67 -3.61 -4.45
CA LEU A 84 0.84 -2.50 -3.96
C LEU A 84 -0.30 -2.19 -4.94
N MET A 85 -0.04 -2.15 -6.24
CA MET A 85 -1.07 -1.92 -7.26
C MET A 85 -2.17 -2.98 -7.20
N VAL A 86 -1.80 -4.26 -7.03
CA VAL A 86 -2.76 -5.35 -6.83
C VAL A 86 -3.66 -5.07 -5.64
N SER A 87 -3.13 -4.54 -4.52
CA SER A 87 -3.96 -4.16 -3.37
C SER A 87 -5.01 -3.13 -3.72
N PHE A 88 -4.66 -2.08 -4.48
CA PHE A 88 -5.61 -1.06 -4.92
C PHE A 88 -6.71 -1.63 -5.83
N VAL A 89 -6.34 -2.53 -6.76
CA VAL A 89 -7.31 -3.21 -7.64
C VAL A 89 -8.25 -4.10 -6.82
N VAL A 90 -7.72 -4.89 -5.89
CA VAL A 90 -8.54 -5.75 -5.03
C VAL A 90 -9.45 -4.90 -4.14
N PHE A 91 -8.95 -3.79 -3.60
CA PHE A 91 -9.76 -2.85 -2.83
C PHE A 91 -10.91 -2.27 -3.66
N ALA A 92 -10.63 -1.82 -4.88
CA ALA A 92 -11.67 -1.35 -5.80
C ALA A 92 -12.74 -2.42 -6.04
N ILE A 93 -12.35 -3.65 -6.38
CA ILE A 93 -13.28 -4.78 -6.56
C ILE A 93 -14.10 -5.03 -5.29
N MET A 94 -13.44 -5.00 -4.12
CA MET A 94 -14.12 -5.16 -2.84
C MET A 94 -15.18 -4.10 -2.60
N THR A 95 -14.95 -2.84 -2.98
CA THR A 95 -15.96 -1.79 -2.79
C THR A 95 -17.24 -2.05 -3.59
N PHE A 96 -17.15 -2.67 -4.76
CA PHE A 96 -18.32 -3.04 -5.55
C PHE A 96 -19.00 -4.31 -5.02
N VAL A 97 -18.22 -5.34 -4.66
CA VAL A 97 -18.75 -6.62 -4.16
C VAL A 97 -19.42 -6.45 -2.80
N PHE A 98 -18.81 -5.69 -1.89
CA PHE A 98 -19.36 -5.41 -0.57
C PHE A 98 -20.23 -4.15 -0.52
N GLY A 99 -20.53 -3.54 -1.67
CA GLY A 99 -21.31 -2.31 -1.77
C GLY A 99 -22.69 -2.40 -1.10
N ALA A 100 -23.37 -3.54 -1.26
CA ALA A 100 -24.66 -3.80 -0.62
C ALA A 100 -24.56 -4.00 0.91
N MET A 101 -23.35 -4.22 1.45
CA MET A 101 -23.08 -4.39 2.88
C MET A 101 -22.60 -3.10 3.55
N PHE A 102 -22.62 -1.97 2.85
CA PHE A 102 -22.30 -0.64 3.39
C PHE A 102 -23.43 -0.07 4.26
N HIS A 103 -23.91 -0.85 5.21
CA HIS A 103 -24.73 -0.36 6.32
C HIS A 103 -23.81 -0.07 7.51
N ASP A 104 -23.99 1.10 8.12
CA ASP A 104 -23.21 1.50 9.29
C ASP A 104 -23.23 0.42 10.38
N LYS A 105 -22.06 0.20 10.99
CA LYS A 105 -21.99 -0.50 12.27
C LYS A 105 -22.75 0.32 13.32
N LYS A 106 -24.03 0.00 13.50
CA LYS A 106 -24.69 0.19 14.80
C LYS A 106 -23.93 -0.59 15.87
#